data_AF-A0A511R729-F1
#
_entry.id   AF-A0A511R729-F1
#
_cell.length_a   1.000
_cell.length_b   1.000
_cell.length_c   1.000
_cell.angle_alpha   90.00
_cell.angle_beta   90.00
_cell.angle_gamma   90.00
#
_symmetry.space_group_name_H-M   'P 1'
#
loop_
_entity.id
_entity.type
_entity.pdbx_description
1 polymer ?
#
loop_
_entity_poly.entity_id
_entity_poly.type
_entity_poly.pdbx_seq_one_letter_code
_entity_poly.pdbx_strand_id
1 'polypeptide(L)'
;MNSVPLRRTSPWLTVGLAALAWIVLYRSILPFWDWVVYELLGLEAQTRLGEAIHFFLYDTSKIVLLLVAIIFAVAVLRSFFSVERTRVLLGGKRIGLGNLLAAGLGVVTPFCSCSAVPAFIGFVSAGVPLGITLTFLIASPMVNEVALVLLYTLFGWKIAALYLVSGLTLAVVAGLVLGRMGLERYVEPFVYQSDDSPL
;
A
#
# COMPACT_ATOMS: atom_id res chain seq x y z
N MET A 1 -38.42 13.81 -9.68
CA MET A 1 -37.47 14.12 -10.77
C MET A 1 -36.66 15.34 -10.40
N ASN A 2 -35.48 15.16 -9.79
CA ASN A 2 -34.50 16.24 -9.58
C ASN A 2 -33.16 15.74 -10.12
N SER A 3 -32.84 16.15 -11.34
CA SER A 3 -31.54 15.91 -11.97
C SER A 3 -30.50 16.83 -11.33
N VAL A 4 -29.69 16.28 -10.43
CA VAL A 4 -28.47 16.94 -9.96
C VAL A 4 -27.54 17.13 -11.16
N PRO A 5 -27.15 18.37 -11.53
CA PRO A 5 -26.25 18.59 -12.65
C PRO A 5 -24.85 18.10 -12.25
N LEU A 6 -24.40 17.01 -12.89
CA LEU A 6 -23.03 16.51 -12.78
C LEU A 6 -22.09 17.55 -13.39
N ARG A 7 -21.54 18.42 -12.52
CA ARG A 7 -20.52 19.40 -12.88
C ARG A 7 -19.28 18.64 -13.33
N ARG A 8 -19.05 18.60 -14.64
CA ARG A 8 -17.88 18.01 -15.30
C ARG A 8 -16.62 18.84 -15.02
N THR A 9 -16.20 18.92 -13.75
CA THR A 9 -14.87 19.44 -13.40
C THR A 9 -13.84 18.44 -13.90
N SER A 10 -12.86 18.92 -14.69
CA SER A 10 -11.76 18.07 -15.16
C SER A 10 -11.07 17.42 -13.95
N PRO A 11 -11.02 16.07 -13.85
CA PRO A 11 -10.40 15.37 -12.71
C PRO A 11 -8.91 15.73 -12.55
N TRP A 12 -8.29 16.22 -13.61
CA TRP A 12 -6.90 16.70 -13.60
C TRP A 12 -6.72 18.01 -12.83
N LEU A 13 -7.73 18.89 -12.81
CA LEU A 13 -7.66 20.16 -12.07
C LEU A 13 -7.79 19.94 -10.55
N THR A 14 -8.66 19.02 -10.14
CA THR A 14 -8.83 18.68 -8.72
C THR A 14 -7.61 17.93 -8.18
N VAL A 15 -7.01 17.03 -8.97
CA VAL A 15 -5.74 16.36 -8.61
C VAL A 15 -4.58 17.35 -8.54
N GLY A 16 -4.48 18.29 -9.47
CA GLY A 16 -3.45 19.33 -9.45
C GLY A 16 -3.55 20.25 -8.23
N LEU A 17 -4.76 20.67 -7.86
CA LEU A 17 -5.00 21.47 -6.65
C LEU A 17 -4.71 20.69 -5.36
N ALA A 18 -5.11 19.42 -5.30
CA ALA A 18 -4.81 18.55 -4.16
C ALA A 18 -3.29 18.34 -4.00
N ALA A 19 -2.56 18.13 -5.10
CA ALA A 19 -1.11 17.99 -5.09
C ALA A 19 -0.41 19.29 -4.65
N LEU A 20 -0.90 20.46 -5.09
CA LEU A 20 -0.40 21.75 -4.64
C LEU A 20 -0.65 21.98 -3.15
N ALA A 21 -1.88 21.74 -2.68
CA ALA A 21 -2.22 21.83 -1.25
C ALA A 21 -1.36 20.89 -0.41
N TRP A 22 -1.10 19.68 -0.92
CA TRP A 22 -0.22 18.70 -0.31
C TRP A 22 1.22 19.18 -0.18
N ILE A 23 1.79 19.71 -1.27
CA ILE A 23 3.16 20.24 -1.30
C ILE A 23 3.29 21.42 -0.34
N VAL A 24 2.28 22.28 -0.27
CA VAL A 24 2.23 23.39 0.68
C VAL A 24 2.21 22.87 2.12
N LEU A 25 1.33 21.91 2.45
CA LEU A 25 1.29 21.30 3.79
C LEU A 25 2.61 20.65 4.18
N TYR A 26 3.23 19.90 3.25
CA TYR A 26 4.51 19.24 3.47
C TYR A 26 5.64 20.25 3.72
N ARG A 27 5.68 21.35 2.97
CA ARG A 27 6.67 22.42 3.18
C ARG A 27 6.44 23.20 4.47
N SER A 28 5.20 23.38 4.88
CA SER A 28 4.85 24.12 6.10
C SER A 28 5.10 23.35 7.40
N ILE A 29 5.34 22.04 7.33
CA ILE A 29 5.50 21.18 8.52
C ILE A 29 6.81 21.45 9.28
N LEU A 30 7.91 21.75 8.56
CA LEU A 30 9.21 22.15 9.13
C LEU A 30 9.09 23.44 9.95
N PRO A 31 8.71 24.59 9.36
CA PRO A 31 8.67 25.86 10.08
C PRO A 31 7.63 25.87 11.19
N PHE A 32 6.57 25.06 11.09
CA PHE A 32 5.59 24.91 12.16
C PHE A 32 6.19 24.24 13.40
N TRP A 33 6.89 23.11 13.25
CA TRP A 33 7.48 22.42 14.40
C TRP A 33 8.72 23.13 14.96
N ASP A 34 9.49 23.81 14.11
CA ASP A 34 10.57 24.71 14.57
C ASP A 34 9.98 25.80 15.50
N TRP A 35 8.88 26.44 15.09
CA TRP A 35 8.20 27.45 15.90
C TRP A 35 7.64 26.85 17.21
N VAL A 36 6.95 25.70 17.14
CA VAL A 36 6.35 25.07 18.33
C VAL A 36 7.42 24.63 19.34
N VAL A 37 8.53 24.04 18.89
CA VAL A 37 9.53 23.45 19.79
C VAL A 37 10.52 24.49 20.31
N TYR A 38 10.99 25.41 19.45
CA TYR A 38 12.01 26.37 19.82
C TYR A 38 11.45 27.71 20.33
N GLU A 39 10.32 28.19 19.79
CA GLU A 39 9.73 29.47 20.21
C GLU A 39 8.62 29.32 21.25
N LEU A 40 7.72 28.33 21.13
CA LEU A 40 6.60 28.17 22.06
C LEU A 40 6.98 27.38 23.32
N LEU A 41 7.73 26.28 23.17
CA LEU A 41 8.24 25.46 24.27
C LEU A 41 9.56 25.99 24.87
N GLY A 42 10.23 26.92 24.19
CA GLY A 42 11.46 27.58 24.68
C GLY A 42 12.64 26.63 24.88
N LEU A 43 12.66 25.47 24.21
CA LEU A 43 13.75 24.50 24.31
C LEU A 43 14.95 25.01 23.51
N GLU A 44 16.15 25.01 24.10
CA GLU A 44 17.35 25.37 23.35
C GLU A 44 17.71 24.27 22.36
N ALA A 45 17.93 24.64 21.10
CA ALA A 45 18.33 23.77 19.99
C ALA A 45 19.65 23.00 20.22
N GLN A 46 20.39 23.36 21.26
CA GLN A 46 21.68 22.75 21.63
C GLN A 46 21.50 21.60 22.64
N THR A 47 20.30 21.43 23.19
CA THR A 47 19.99 20.37 24.15
C THR A 47 19.50 19.11 23.43
N ARG A 48 20.02 17.95 23.83
CA ARG A 48 19.61 16.66 23.25
C ARG A 48 18.11 16.38 23.37
N LEU A 49 17.46 16.95 24.38
CA LEU A 49 16.00 16.83 24.59
C LEU A 49 15.21 17.67 23.59
N GLY A 50 15.65 18.90 23.31
CA GLY A 50 15.01 19.76 22.29
C GLY A 50 15.08 19.14 20.90
N GLU A 51 16.26 18.62 20.53
CA GLU A 51 16.46 17.96 19.23
C GLU A 51 15.63 16.67 19.10
N ALA A 52 15.57 15.83 20.15
CA ALA A 52 14.78 14.60 20.13
C ALA A 52 13.28 14.85 20.02
N ILE A 53 12.74 15.85 20.74
CA ILE A 53 11.33 16.23 20.69
C ILE A 53 11.00 16.83 19.32
N HIS A 54 11.87 17.70 18.80
CA HIS A 54 11.73 18.27 17.46
C HIS A 54 11.70 17.19 16.39
N PHE A 55 12.70 16.30 16.39
CA PHE A 55 12.78 15.17 15.47
C PHE A 55 11.53 14.30 15.55
N PHE A 56 11.10 13.91 16.76
CA PHE A 56 9.93 13.05 16.92
C PHE A 56 8.65 13.68 16.36
N LEU A 57 8.37 14.93 16.70
CA LEU A 57 7.15 15.62 16.27
C LEU A 57 7.16 15.92 14.77
N TYR A 58 8.31 16.35 14.26
CA TYR A 58 8.52 16.60 12.84
C TYR A 58 8.36 15.32 12.02
N ASP A 59 9.12 14.27 12.33
CA ASP A 59 9.10 13.02 11.58
C ASP A 59 7.76 12.30 11.71
N THR A 60 7.14 12.27 12.89
CA THR A 60 5.80 11.67 13.06
C THR A 60 4.77 12.37 12.17
N SER A 61 4.72 13.70 12.21
CA SER A 61 3.77 14.49 11.41
C SER A 61 4.02 14.30 9.91
N LYS A 62 5.29 14.27 9.51
CA LYS A 62 5.71 14.09 8.13
C LYS A 62 5.40 12.69 7.60
N ILE A 63 5.63 11.65 8.40
CA ILE A 63 5.30 10.26 8.04
C ILE A 63 3.78 10.09 7.93
N VAL A 64 3.00 10.60 8.88
CA VAL A 64 1.53 10.53 8.83
C VAL A 64 1.00 11.23 7.59
N LEU A 65 1.54 12.41 7.27
CA LEU A 65 1.23 13.10 6.03
C LEU A 65 1.57 12.19 4.85
N LEU A 66 2.83 11.82 4.63
CA LEU A 66 3.24 10.97 3.50
C LEU A 66 2.41 9.68 3.37
N LEU A 67 2.03 9.06 4.49
CA LEU A 67 1.16 7.88 4.54
C LEU A 67 -0.23 8.17 3.97
N VAL A 68 -0.86 9.29 4.36
CA VAL A 68 -2.16 9.70 3.82
C VAL A 68 -2.09 9.92 2.30
N ALA A 69 -1.04 10.57 1.78
CA ALA A 69 -0.88 10.71 0.33
C ALA A 69 -0.70 9.36 -0.36
N ILE A 70 0.12 8.47 0.19
CA ILE A 70 0.36 7.17 -0.44
C ILE A 70 -0.91 6.31 -0.43
N ILE A 71 -1.69 6.33 0.66
CA ILE A 71 -2.98 5.64 0.75
C ILE A 71 -3.95 6.20 -0.28
N PHE A 72 -4.06 7.53 -0.39
CA PHE A 72 -4.91 8.19 -1.37
C PHE A 72 -4.47 7.86 -2.80
N ALA A 73 -3.18 7.95 -3.10
CA ALA A 73 -2.63 7.63 -4.42
C ALA A 73 -2.90 6.17 -4.79
N VAL A 74 -2.71 5.23 -3.86
CA VAL A 74 -3.00 3.80 -4.07
C VAL A 74 -4.50 3.57 -4.24
N ALA A 75 -5.36 4.24 -3.48
CA ALA A 75 -6.82 4.17 -3.63
C ALA A 75 -7.29 4.67 -5.01
N VAL A 76 -6.75 5.80 -5.46
CA VAL A 76 -6.98 6.34 -6.80
C VAL A 76 -6.43 5.39 -7.86
N LEU A 77 -5.21 4.88 -7.71
CA LEU A 77 -4.60 3.94 -8.63
C LEU A 77 -5.44 2.66 -8.77
N ARG A 78 -6.01 2.15 -7.67
CA ARG A 78 -6.96 1.02 -7.69
C ARG A 78 -8.29 1.34 -8.33
N SER A 79 -8.74 2.59 -8.26
CA SER A 79 -9.90 3.03 -9.04
C SER A 79 -9.60 2.99 -10.55
N PHE A 80 -8.35 3.21 -10.97
CA PHE A 80 -7.93 3.11 -12.37
C PHE A 80 -7.53 1.70 -12.81
N PHE A 81 -6.93 0.88 -11.93
CA PHE A 81 -6.58 -0.51 -12.18
C PHE A 81 -7.70 -1.43 -11.69
N SER A 82 -8.60 -1.83 -12.61
CA SER A 82 -9.67 -2.75 -12.26
C SER A 82 -9.12 -4.11 -11.83
N VAL A 83 -9.50 -4.52 -10.61
CA VAL A 83 -9.34 -5.88 -10.09
C VAL A 83 -9.85 -6.94 -11.08
N GLU A 84 -10.83 -6.56 -11.92
CA GLU A 84 -11.39 -7.39 -12.99
C GLU A 84 -10.35 -7.87 -14.01
N ARG A 85 -9.31 -7.09 -14.35
CA ARG A 85 -8.27 -7.56 -15.28
C ARG A 85 -7.34 -8.57 -14.63
N THR A 86 -7.02 -8.37 -13.35
CA THR A 86 -6.23 -9.34 -12.56
C THR A 86 -7.01 -10.64 -12.38
N ARG A 87 -8.33 -10.55 -12.16
CA ARG A 87 -9.25 -11.69 -12.12
C ARG A 87 -9.24 -12.52 -13.40
N VAL A 88 -9.30 -11.88 -14.58
CA VAL A 88 -9.22 -12.59 -15.87
C VAL A 88 -7.84 -13.25 -16.07
N LEU A 89 -6.78 -12.62 -15.58
CA LEU A 89 -5.41 -13.13 -15.69
C LEU A 89 -5.14 -14.31 -14.73
N LEU A 90 -5.74 -14.31 -13.53
CA LEU A 90 -5.51 -15.29 -12.44
C LEU A 90 -6.59 -16.38 -12.34
N GLY A 91 -7.83 -16.12 -12.74
CA GLY A 91 -8.99 -17.00 -12.51
C GLY A 91 -9.07 -18.25 -13.40
N GLY A 92 -8.34 -18.28 -14.53
CA GLY A 92 -8.33 -19.43 -15.46
C GLY A 92 -7.07 -20.31 -15.41
N LYS A 93 -6.10 -20.00 -14.55
CA LYS A 93 -4.79 -20.68 -14.53
C LYS A 93 -4.69 -21.68 -13.38
N ARG A 94 -3.93 -22.77 -13.58
CA ARG A 94 -3.65 -23.76 -12.53
C ARG A 94 -3.15 -23.06 -11.26
N ILE A 95 -3.60 -23.52 -10.09
CA ILE A 95 -3.32 -22.93 -8.76
C ILE A 95 -1.83 -22.53 -8.61
N GLY A 96 -0.88 -23.37 -9.04
CA GLY A 96 0.55 -23.04 -8.97
C GLY A 96 0.98 -21.84 -9.83
N LEU A 97 0.47 -21.71 -11.05
CA LEU A 97 0.79 -20.59 -11.94
C LEU A 97 0.12 -19.29 -11.48
N GLY A 98 -1.08 -19.39 -10.89
CA GLY A 98 -1.77 -18.27 -10.25
C GLY A 98 -0.99 -17.69 -9.07
N ASN A 99 -0.42 -18.53 -8.20
CA ASN A 99 0.41 -18.08 -7.08
C ASN A 99 1.71 -17.39 -7.54
N LEU A 100 2.38 -17.91 -8.56
CA LEU A 100 3.57 -17.26 -9.14
C LEU A 100 3.26 -15.86 -9.70
N LEU A 101 2.15 -15.72 -10.42
CA LEU A 101 1.71 -14.43 -10.95
C LEU A 101 1.30 -13.46 -9.84
N ALA A 102 0.60 -13.95 -8.81
CA ALA A 102 0.25 -13.17 -7.63
C ALA A 102 1.48 -12.69 -6.87
N ALA A 103 2.48 -13.54 -6.67
CA ALA A 103 3.72 -13.14 -6.02
C ALA A 103 4.45 -12.07 -6.83
N GLY A 104 4.58 -12.25 -8.15
CA GLY A 104 5.19 -11.25 -9.03
C GLY A 104 4.43 -9.92 -9.04
N LEU A 105 3.10 -9.95 -9.04
CA LEU A 105 2.28 -8.75 -8.91
C LEU A 105 2.55 -8.05 -7.57
N GLY A 106 2.66 -8.81 -6.47
CA GLY A 106 3.02 -8.28 -5.15
C GLY A 106 4.38 -7.57 -5.15
N VAL A 107 5.38 -8.14 -5.84
CA VAL A 107 6.71 -7.50 -5.97
C VAL A 107 6.65 -6.18 -6.73
N VAL A 108 5.85 -6.10 -7.81
CA VAL A 108 5.74 -4.89 -8.65
C VAL A 108 4.81 -3.82 -8.04
N THR A 109 3.90 -4.24 -7.16
CA THR A 109 2.98 -3.35 -6.45
C THR A 109 3.12 -3.57 -4.95
N PRO A 110 4.22 -3.09 -4.33
CA PRO A 110 4.46 -3.25 -2.90
C PRO A 110 3.43 -2.45 -2.10
N PHE A 111 2.34 -3.10 -1.73
CA PHE A 111 1.39 -2.59 -0.76
C PHE A 111 1.94 -2.73 0.66
N CYS A 112 1.92 -1.61 1.36
CA CYS A 112 2.06 -1.57 2.81
C CYS A 112 0.82 -2.18 3.49
N SER A 113 0.94 -2.56 4.75
CA SER A 113 -0.15 -3.13 5.55
C SER A 113 -1.46 -2.33 5.46
N CYS A 114 -1.38 -0.99 5.40
CA CYS A 114 -2.53 -0.08 5.27
C CYS A 114 -3.33 -0.27 3.97
N SER A 115 -2.68 -0.67 2.89
CA SER A 115 -3.32 -0.89 1.58
C SER A 115 -3.51 -2.37 1.25
N ALA A 116 -2.82 -3.26 1.94
CA ALA A 116 -2.93 -4.71 1.72
C ALA A 116 -4.36 -5.23 1.99
N VAL A 117 -5.03 -4.78 3.06
CA VAL A 117 -6.36 -5.31 3.44
C VAL A 117 -7.47 -4.93 2.44
N PRO A 118 -7.59 -3.68 1.95
CA PRO A 118 -8.54 -3.39 0.87
C PRO A 118 -8.26 -4.16 -0.43
N ALA A 119 -7.00 -4.58 -0.67
CA ALA A 119 -6.65 -5.37 -1.86
C ALA A 119 -7.13 -6.79 -1.70
N PHE A 120 -6.90 -7.34 -0.50
CA PHE A 120 -7.41 -8.65 -0.11
C PHE A 120 -8.92 -8.73 -0.31
N ILE A 121 -9.67 -7.77 0.24
CA ILE A 121 -11.13 -7.73 0.12
C ILE A 121 -11.53 -7.67 -1.35
N GLY A 122 -10.92 -6.79 -2.16
CA GLY A 122 -11.22 -6.69 -3.59
C GLY A 122 -10.93 -7.98 -4.37
N PHE A 123 -9.83 -8.69 -4.07
CA PHE A 123 -9.47 -9.93 -4.75
C PHE A 123 -10.39 -11.09 -4.37
N VAL A 124 -10.77 -11.20 -3.08
CA VAL A 124 -11.69 -12.23 -2.60
C VAL A 124 -13.11 -11.98 -3.12
N SER A 125 -13.61 -10.74 -3.08
CA SER A 125 -14.94 -10.41 -3.61
C SER A 125 -15.02 -10.58 -5.14
N ALA A 126 -13.90 -10.41 -5.86
CA ALA A 126 -13.78 -10.76 -7.27
C ALA A 126 -13.71 -12.28 -7.53
N GLY A 127 -13.73 -13.13 -6.51
CA GLY A 127 -13.71 -14.59 -6.65
C GLY A 127 -12.34 -15.18 -6.99
N VAL A 128 -11.24 -14.46 -6.71
CA VAL A 128 -9.89 -15.04 -6.81
C VAL A 128 -9.71 -16.05 -5.65
N PRO A 129 -9.21 -17.27 -5.93
CA PRO A 129 -8.98 -18.28 -4.88
C PRO A 129 -8.14 -17.74 -3.73
N LEU A 130 -8.55 -18.02 -2.48
CA LEU A 130 -7.97 -17.44 -1.27
C LEU A 130 -6.44 -17.62 -1.21
N GLY A 131 -5.93 -18.81 -1.55
CA GLY A 131 -4.49 -19.08 -1.56
C GLY A 131 -3.68 -18.17 -2.49
N ILE A 132 -4.23 -17.81 -3.65
CA ILE A 132 -3.59 -16.91 -4.61
C ILE A 132 -3.56 -15.48 -4.06
N THR A 133 -4.67 -15.03 -3.47
CA THR A 133 -4.78 -13.72 -2.81
C THR A 133 -3.81 -13.61 -1.62
N LEU A 134 -3.68 -14.67 -0.82
CA LEU A 134 -2.75 -14.72 0.30
C LEU A 134 -1.29 -14.69 -0.16
N THR A 135 -0.94 -15.38 -1.25
CA THR A 135 0.41 -15.28 -1.85
C THR A 135 0.74 -13.85 -2.24
N PHE A 136 -0.18 -13.15 -2.90
CA PHE A 136 -0.02 -11.73 -3.22
C PHE A 136 0.21 -10.89 -1.94
N LEU A 137 -0.63 -11.09 -0.92
CA LEU A 137 -0.59 -10.34 0.32
C LEU A 137 0.71 -10.55 1.11
N ILE A 138 1.28 -11.75 1.05
CA ILE A 138 2.57 -12.07 1.69
C ILE A 138 3.75 -11.53 0.87
N ALA A 139 3.70 -11.65 -0.46
CA ALA A 139 4.78 -11.19 -1.34
C ALA A 139 4.97 -9.67 -1.29
N SER A 140 3.85 -8.94 -1.26
CA SER A 140 3.77 -7.47 -1.33
C SER A 140 4.63 -6.71 -0.30
N PRO A 141 4.58 -7.01 1.01
CA PRO A 141 5.47 -6.38 1.99
C PRO A 141 6.86 -7.03 2.06
N MET A 142 7.00 -8.25 1.55
CA MET A 142 8.22 -9.05 1.77
C MET A 142 9.34 -8.69 0.80
N VAL A 143 9.01 -8.36 -0.44
CA VAL A 143 9.97 -7.95 -1.47
C VAL A 143 9.55 -6.60 -2.02
N ASN A 144 10.42 -5.60 -1.90
CA ASN A 144 10.20 -4.29 -2.50
C ASN A 144 11.42 -3.84 -3.33
N GLU A 145 11.19 -2.96 -4.31
CA GLU A 145 12.18 -2.50 -5.26
C GLU A 145 13.27 -1.64 -4.59
N VAL A 146 12.90 -0.85 -3.58
CA VAL A 146 13.84 0.00 -2.83
C VAL A 146 14.87 -0.86 -2.08
N ALA A 147 14.43 -1.93 -1.43
CA ALA A 147 15.24 -2.91 -0.72
C ALA A 147 16.12 -3.69 -1.70
N LEU A 148 15.58 -4.07 -2.87
CA LEU A 148 16.38 -4.71 -3.92
C LEU A 148 17.51 -3.81 -4.41
N VAL A 149 17.23 -2.54 -4.69
CA VAL A 149 18.25 -1.56 -5.08
C VAL A 149 19.28 -1.37 -3.98
N LEU A 150 18.83 -1.25 -2.73
CA LEU A 150 19.72 -1.07 -1.58
C LEU A 150 20.61 -2.30 -1.32
N LEU A 151 20.06 -3.52 -1.41
CA LEU A 151 20.83 -4.75 -1.32
C LEU A 151 21.81 -4.88 -2.49
N TYR A 152 21.37 -4.50 -3.69
CA TYR A 152 22.23 -4.53 -4.86
C TYR A 152 23.42 -3.58 -4.72
N THR A 153 23.21 -2.36 -4.22
CA THR A 153 24.29 -1.38 -4.05
C THR A 153 25.24 -1.74 -2.92
N LEU A 154 24.73 -2.33 -1.81
CA LEU A 154 25.55 -2.69 -0.66
C LEU A 154 26.29 -4.02 -0.83
N PHE A 155 25.61 -5.03 -1.38
CA PHE A 155 26.06 -6.43 -1.35
C PHE A 155 26.21 -7.05 -2.75
N GLY A 156 25.79 -6.35 -3.80
CA GLY A 156 25.85 -6.81 -5.18
C GLY A 156 24.70 -7.75 -5.59
N TRP A 157 24.73 -8.15 -6.86
CA TRP A 157 23.65 -8.89 -7.51
C TRP A 157 23.34 -10.25 -6.88
N LYS A 158 24.35 -10.96 -6.36
CA LYS A 158 24.17 -12.31 -5.80
C LYS A 158 23.21 -12.31 -4.59
N ILE A 159 23.38 -11.35 -3.69
CA ILE A 159 22.56 -11.25 -2.46
C ILE A 159 21.18 -10.68 -2.79
N ALA A 160 21.09 -9.69 -3.68
CA ALA A 160 19.82 -9.16 -4.16
C ALA A 160 18.95 -10.24 -4.85
N ALA A 161 19.54 -11.06 -5.71
CA ALA A 161 18.85 -12.16 -6.38
C ALA A 161 18.40 -13.25 -5.38
N LEU A 162 19.24 -13.58 -4.39
CA LEU A 162 18.87 -14.53 -3.33
C LEU A 162 17.68 -14.03 -2.52
N TYR A 163 17.66 -12.74 -2.15
CA TYR A 163 16.54 -12.12 -1.45
C TYR A 163 15.25 -12.15 -2.29
N LEU A 164 15.33 -11.79 -3.58
CA LEU A 164 14.19 -11.85 -4.49
C LEU A 164 13.62 -13.27 -4.60
N VAL A 165 14.48 -14.25 -4.92
CA VAL A 165 14.07 -15.64 -5.14
C VAL A 165 13.56 -16.28 -3.85
N SER A 166 14.24 -16.06 -2.72
CA SER A 166 13.79 -16.61 -1.43
C SER A 166 12.46 -16.00 -0.99
N GLY A 167 12.27 -14.68 -1.15
CA GLY A 167 10.99 -14.02 -0.92
C GLY A 167 9.87 -14.60 -1.80
N LEU A 168 10.05 -14.60 -3.13
CA LEU A 168 9.06 -15.17 -4.06
C LEU A 168 8.70 -16.62 -3.72
N THR A 169 9.71 -17.45 -3.42
CA THR A 169 9.50 -18.85 -3.05
C THR A 169 8.71 -18.97 -1.75
N LEU A 170 9.07 -18.19 -0.73
CA LEU A 170 8.38 -18.22 0.57
C LEU A 170 6.93 -17.77 0.46
N ALA A 171 6.65 -16.73 -0.33
CA ALA A 171 5.28 -16.26 -0.57
C ALA A 171 4.43 -17.32 -1.27
N VAL A 172 4.95 -17.93 -2.34
CA VAL A 172 4.25 -18.95 -3.11
C VAL A 172 4.00 -20.20 -2.26
N VAL A 173 5.00 -20.67 -1.53
CA VAL A 173 4.87 -21.83 -0.63
C VAL A 173 3.84 -21.53 0.46
N ALA A 174 3.93 -20.37 1.10
CA ALA A 174 3.00 -19.97 2.15
C ALA A 174 1.55 -19.90 1.64
N GLY A 175 1.28 -19.22 0.53
CA GLY A 175 -0.10 -19.14 0.03
C GLY A 175 -0.62 -20.44 -0.57
N LEU A 176 0.24 -21.34 -1.08
CA LEU A 176 -0.15 -22.71 -1.44
C LEU A 176 -0.53 -23.55 -0.22
N VAL A 177 0.21 -23.45 0.88
CA VAL A 177 -0.08 -24.15 2.13
C VAL A 177 -1.37 -23.62 2.74
N LEU A 178 -1.47 -22.29 2.88
CA LEU A 178 -2.66 -21.63 3.43
C LEU A 178 -3.90 -21.90 2.58
N GLY A 179 -3.78 -21.85 1.25
CA GLY A 179 -4.87 -22.18 0.34
C GLY A 179 -5.35 -23.63 0.46
N ARG A 180 -4.48 -24.57 0.86
CA ARG A 180 -4.88 -25.96 1.11
C ARG A 180 -5.52 -26.18 2.48
N MET A 181 -5.33 -25.27 3.43
CA MET A 181 -5.90 -25.37 4.78
C MET A 181 -7.40 -25.06 4.83
N GLY A 182 -8.00 -24.58 3.73
CA GLY A 182 -9.43 -24.28 3.70
C GLY A 182 -9.81 -23.14 4.65
N LEU A 183 -9.02 -22.05 4.63
CA LEU A 183 -9.15 -20.91 5.54
C LEU A 183 -10.40 -20.05 5.27
N GLU A 184 -11.17 -20.34 4.22
CA GLU A 184 -12.35 -19.58 3.82
C GLU A 184 -13.36 -19.45 4.97
N ARG A 185 -13.43 -20.45 5.85
CA ARG A 185 -14.31 -20.48 7.04
C ARG A 185 -13.94 -19.45 8.12
N TYR A 186 -12.72 -18.93 8.09
CA TYR A 186 -12.22 -17.93 9.05
C TYR A 186 -12.27 -16.51 8.48
N VAL A 187 -12.76 -16.34 7.25
CA VAL A 187 -12.88 -15.04 6.61
C VAL A 187 -14.29 -14.53 6.81
N GLU A 188 -14.39 -13.32 7.34
CA GLU A 188 -15.66 -12.70 7.68
C GLU A 188 -16.56 -12.54 6.44
N PRO A 189 -17.88 -12.79 6.58
CA PRO A 189 -18.80 -12.79 5.45
C PRO A 189 -18.85 -11.48 4.65
N PHE A 190 -18.60 -10.34 5.30
CA PHE A 190 -18.59 -9.03 4.61
C PHE A 190 -17.49 -8.92 3.57
N VAL A 191 -16.39 -9.68 3.70
CA VAL A 191 -15.28 -9.66 2.73
C VAL A 191 -15.71 -10.21 1.37
N TYR A 192 -16.68 -11.13 1.36
CA TYR A 192 -17.25 -11.71 0.14
C TYR A 192 -18.38 -10.85 -0.45
N GLN A 193 -18.92 -9.90 0.32
CA GLN A 193 -19.97 -9.00 -0.11
C GLN A 193 -19.31 -7.69 -0.56
N SER A 194 -19.20 -7.47 -1.88
CA SER A 194 -18.94 -6.14 -2.41
C SER A 194 -20.11 -5.23 -2.00
N ASP A 195 -19.81 -4.08 -1.38
CA ASP A 195 -20.76 -3.03 -0.93
C ASP A 195 -21.60 -2.46 -2.10
N ASP A 196 -22.50 -3.28 -2.65
CA ASP A 196 -23.55 -2.95 -3.61
C ASP A 196 -24.90 -3.50 -3.09
N SER A 197 -25.13 -3.45 -1.77
CA SER A 197 -26.48 -3.65 -1.21
C SER A 197 -27.20 -2.29 -1.16
N PRO A 198 -28.14 -1.99 -2.07
CA PRO A 198 -29.11 -0.95 -1.80
C PRO A 198 -30.02 -1.46 -0.69
N LEU A 199 -30.04 -0.74 0.43
CA LEU A 199 -31.12 -0.84 1.42
C LEU A 199 -32.48 -0.58 0.75
#